data_AF-A0A524BIW2-F1
#
_entry.id   AF-A0A524BIW2-F1
#
_cell.length_a   1.000
_cell.length_b   1.000
_cell.length_c   1.000
_cell.angle_alpha   90.00
_cell.angle_beta   90.00
_cell.angle_gamma   90.00
#
_symmetry.space_group_name_H-M   'P 1'
#
loop_
_entity.id
_entity.type
_entity.pdbx_description
1 polymer ?
#
loop_
_entity_poly.entity_id
_entity_poly.type
_entity_poly.pdbx_seq_one_letter_code
_entity_poly.pdbx_strand_id
1 'polypeptide(L)'
;MDSSSVAGAPAASTDDCAANSPVRGLLKGKLDSDDGVFGHVYNRTPNTLWVWSEWKDATAPCRLLPGQGASFAARTGEPESASRYAPWRIAPSQGQGDDAGALWLLVTAANDSNAPGVALKLYDPTWWGYPSVKSRYRTASGGKCGSDAFLDTGDLKENAEYRLKGDEQGSVLVKRLADSKEIAREWMPGNTNTDDWARIDLNVESIGKCL
;
A
#
# COMPACT_ATOMS: atom_id res chain seq x y z
N MET A 1 -43.66 -25.88 -10.94
CA MET A 1 -42.18 -25.94 -10.87
C MET A 1 -41.75 -24.60 -10.31
N ASP A 2 -41.64 -24.49 -8.99
CA ASP A 2 -41.09 -23.30 -8.34
C ASP A 2 -39.57 -23.37 -8.43
N SER A 3 -38.98 -22.46 -9.20
CA SER A 3 -37.54 -22.22 -9.18
C SER A 3 -37.31 -21.01 -8.30
N SER A 4 -37.05 -21.25 -7.01
CA SER A 4 -36.55 -20.21 -6.12
C SER A 4 -35.08 -19.97 -6.43
N SER A 5 -34.81 -18.71 -6.79
CA SER A 5 -33.51 -18.11 -7.02
C SER A 5 -32.46 -18.55 -6.02
N VAL A 6 -31.30 -18.97 -6.54
CA VAL A 6 -30.06 -19.08 -5.78
C VAL A 6 -29.83 -17.77 -5.04
N ALA A 7 -29.83 -17.85 -3.70
CA ALA A 7 -29.49 -16.75 -2.84
C ALA A 7 -28.09 -16.25 -3.21
N GLY A 8 -27.98 -14.96 -3.55
CA GLY A 8 -26.70 -14.32 -3.78
C GLY A 8 -25.81 -14.49 -2.55
N ALA A 9 -24.56 -14.88 -2.78
CA ALA A 9 -23.56 -14.93 -1.73
C ALA A 9 -23.54 -13.58 -0.98
N PRO A 10 -23.46 -13.57 0.36
CA PRO A 10 -23.32 -12.31 1.09
C PRO A 10 -22.05 -11.62 0.59
N ALA A 11 -22.19 -10.36 0.16
CA ALA A 11 -21.04 -9.50 -0.07
C ALA A 11 -20.20 -9.51 1.22
N ALA A 12 -18.94 -9.92 1.13
CA ALA A 12 -18.02 -9.86 2.26
C ALA A 12 -18.10 -8.45 2.85
N SER A 13 -18.40 -8.36 4.16
CA SER A 13 -18.45 -7.08 4.86
C SER A 13 -17.13 -6.38 4.63
N THR A 14 -17.21 -5.22 4.00
CA THR A 14 -16.05 -4.42 3.65
C THR A 14 -16.06 -3.20 4.54
N ASP A 15 -15.47 -3.38 5.72
CA ASP A 15 -15.39 -2.33 6.72
C ASP A 15 -14.55 -1.16 6.20
N ASP A 16 -14.84 0.04 6.71
CA ASP A 16 -14.00 1.20 6.43
C ASP A 16 -12.59 0.97 6.97
N CYS A 17 -11.59 1.47 6.25
CA CYS A 17 -10.20 1.35 6.69
C CYS A 17 -9.97 2.05 8.04
N ALA A 18 -9.19 1.42 8.92
CA ALA A 18 -8.84 2.03 10.19
C ALA A 18 -7.93 3.25 9.99
N ALA A 19 -8.37 4.42 10.45
CA ALA A 19 -7.66 5.69 10.25
C ALA A 19 -6.79 6.12 11.44
N ASN A 20 -6.94 5.47 12.60
CA ASN A 20 -6.40 5.94 13.87
C ASN A 20 -5.29 5.03 14.39
N SER A 21 -4.37 5.61 15.15
CA SER A 21 -3.50 4.88 16.07
C SER A 21 -4.31 4.10 17.12
N PRO A 22 -3.85 2.92 17.56
CA PRO A 22 -2.77 2.15 16.95
C PRO A 22 -3.19 1.51 15.62
N VAL A 23 -2.22 1.25 14.74
CA VAL A 23 -2.43 0.56 13.46
C VAL A 23 -3.04 -0.81 13.71
N ARG A 24 -4.08 -1.14 12.94
CA ARG A 24 -4.88 -2.37 13.10
C ARG A 24 -5.51 -2.81 11.80
N GLY A 25 -6.04 -4.03 11.81
CA GLY A 25 -6.74 -4.63 10.68
C GLY A 25 -5.80 -4.99 9.53
N LEU A 26 -6.36 -5.02 8.33
CA LEU A 26 -5.74 -5.43 7.07
C LEU A 26 -4.35 -4.82 6.80
N LEU A 27 -4.16 -3.54 7.13
CA LEU A 27 -2.97 -2.76 6.78
C LEU A 27 -1.89 -2.79 7.87
N LYS A 28 -2.09 -3.61 8.91
CA LYS A 28 -1.07 -3.92 9.91
C LYS A 28 -0.28 -5.14 9.44
N GLY A 29 0.94 -4.92 8.97
CA GLY A 29 1.92 -5.96 8.71
C GLY A 29 2.65 -6.41 9.99
N LYS A 30 3.76 -7.11 9.79
CA LYS A 30 4.66 -7.51 10.88
C LYS A 30 5.46 -6.31 11.38
N LEU A 31 5.75 -6.30 12.68
CA LEU A 31 6.44 -5.21 13.41
C LEU A 31 7.73 -5.69 14.10
N ASP A 32 8.30 -6.78 13.62
CA ASP A 32 9.39 -7.54 14.24
C ASP A 32 10.77 -7.28 13.58
N SER A 33 10.99 -6.06 13.07
CA SER A 33 12.24 -5.64 12.44
C SER A 33 12.57 -4.20 12.81
N ASP A 34 13.84 -3.84 12.72
CA ASP A 34 14.35 -2.47 12.93
C ASP A 34 14.05 -1.58 11.72
N ASP A 35 13.75 -2.15 10.54
CA ASP A 35 13.39 -1.38 9.36
C ASP A 35 11.92 -1.52 9.02
N GLY A 36 11.30 -0.41 8.64
CA GLY A 36 9.92 -0.44 8.22
C GLY A 36 9.34 0.93 7.91
N VAL A 37 8.09 0.89 7.48
CA VAL A 37 7.35 2.08 7.09
C VAL A 37 6.02 2.11 7.80
N PHE A 38 5.57 3.32 8.17
CA PHE A 38 4.22 3.54 8.67
C PHE A 38 3.68 4.90 8.23
N GLY A 39 2.36 5.07 8.26
CA GLY A 39 1.71 6.34 7.93
C GLY A 39 0.31 6.12 7.40
N HIS A 40 -0.16 7.06 6.59
CA HIS A 40 -1.52 7.01 6.03
C HIS A 40 -1.54 6.90 4.50
N VAL A 41 -2.47 6.11 3.97
CA VAL A 41 -2.93 6.25 2.59
C VAL A 41 -4.24 7.04 2.57
N TYR A 42 -4.23 8.20 1.92
CA TYR A 42 -5.36 9.11 1.79
C TYR A 42 -6.00 9.01 0.41
N ASN A 43 -7.33 9.01 0.39
CA ASN A 43 -8.10 9.17 -0.83
C ASN A 43 -8.36 10.65 -1.10
N ARG A 44 -7.64 11.24 -2.06
CA ARG A 44 -7.85 12.61 -2.54
C ARG A 44 -8.65 12.67 -3.84
N THR A 45 -9.25 11.55 -4.23
CA THR A 45 -10.15 11.45 -5.38
C THR A 45 -11.61 11.72 -4.96
N PRO A 46 -12.52 12.04 -5.90
CA PRO A 46 -13.94 12.21 -5.59
C PRO A 46 -14.69 10.87 -5.41
N ASN A 47 -14.05 9.73 -5.67
CA ASN A 47 -14.69 8.41 -5.67
C ASN A 47 -14.26 7.58 -4.46
N THR A 48 -15.10 6.65 -4.02
CA THR A 48 -14.69 5.62 -3.06
C THR A 48 -13.59 4.76 -3.66
N LEU A 49 -12.54 4.51 -2.87
CA LEU A 49 -11.45 3.60 -3.21
C LEU A 49 -11.44 2.40 -2.28
N TRP A 50 -10.72 1.36 -2.70
CA TRP A 50 -10.53 0.11 -1.99
C TRP A 50 -9.04 -0.14 -1.81
N VAL A 51 -8.60 -0.38 -0.57
CA VAL A 51 -7.19 -0.62 -0.25
C VAL A 51 -7.00 -2.08 0.10
N TRP A 52 -6.05 -2.72 -0.58
CA TRP A 52 -5.67 -4.12 -0.39
C TRP A 52 -4.28 -4.20 0.25
N SER A 53 -4.13 -5.18 1.13
CA SER A 53 -2.84 -5.57 1.71
C SER A 53 -2.15 -6.62 0.84
N GLU A 54 -0.82 -6.60 0.84
CA GLU A 54 0.00 -7.54 0.08
C GLU A 54 -0.08 -8.99 0.56
N TRP A 55 -0.69 -9.28 1.70
CA TRP A 55 -0.73 -10.62 2.27
C TRP A 55 -1.87 -11.46 1.67
N LYS A 56 -1.62 -12.73 1.35
CA LYS A 56 -2.66 -13.62 0.76
C LYS A 56 -3.80 -13.97 1.72
N ASP A 57 -3.56 -13.91 3.02
CA ASP A 57 -4.57 -14.17 4.05
C ASP A 57 -5.57 -13.01 4.19
N ALA A 58 -5.24 -11.84 3.67
CA ALA A 58 -6.18 -10.76 3.43
C ALA A 58 -7.12 -11.08 2.26
N THR A 59 -8.30 -11.60 2.57
CA THR A 59 -9.29 -12.02 1.57
C THR A 59 -10.24 -10.92 1.12
N ALA A 60 -10.25 -9.76 1.78
CA ALA A 60 -11.09 -8.60 1.45
C ALA A 60 -10.33 -7.28 1.65
N PRO A 61 -10.61 -6.23 0.86
CA PRO A 61 -10.04 -4.90 1.07
C PRO A 61 -10.79 -4.17 2.18
N CYS A 62 -10.24 -3.03 2.59
CA CYS A 62 -10.99 -2.04 3.35
C CYS A 62 -11.45 -0.89 2.46
N ARG A 63 -12.58 -0.27 2.82
CA ARG A 63 -13.17 0.85 2.08
C ARG A 63 -12.53 2.17 2.51
N LEU A 64 -12.19 3.02 1.55
CA LEU A 64 -11.62 4.34 1.78
C LEU A 64 -12.44 5.43 1.07
N LEU A 65 -13.29 6.13 1.83
CA LEU A 65 -14.16 7.18 1.27
C LEU A 65 -13.36 8.42 0.85
N PRO A 66 -13.91 9.28 -0.04
CA PRO A 66 -13.29 10.54 -0.41
C PRO A 66 -12.89 11.38 0.80
N GLY A 67 -11.64 11.86 0.81
CA GLY A 67 -11.08 12.68 1.89
C GLY A 67 -10.58 11.93 3.11
N GLN A 68 -10.85 10.62 3.24
CA GLN A 68 -10.39 9.81 4.37
C GLN A 68 -8.97 9.28 4.20
N GLY A 69 -8.35 8.89 5.32
CA GLY A 69 -7.05 8.21 5.38
C GLY A 69 -7.15 6.86 6.08
N ALA A 70 -6.27 5.94 5.73
CA ALA A 70 -6.11 4.62 6.34
C ALA A 70 -4.70 4.45 6.87
N SER A 71 -4.55 4.10 8.15
CA SER A 71 -3.26 3.84 8.78
C SER A 71 -2.68 2.51 8.33
N PHE A 72 -1.40 2.48 7.97
CA PHE A 72 -0.64 1.28 7.70
C PHE A 72 0.67 1.27 8.49
N ALA A 73 1.21 0.07 8.72
CA ALA A 73 2.55 -0.14 9.27
C ALA A 73 3.04 -1.53 8.90
N ALA A 74 4.26 -1.66 8.39
CA ALA A 74 4.89 -2.95 8.16
C ALA A 74 6.41 -2.82 8.10
N ARG A 75 7.10 -3.87 8.53
CA ARG A 75 8.54 -4.01 8.34
C ARG A 75 8.90 -4.02 6.87
N THR A 76 10.11 -3.59 6.54
CA THR A 76 10.70 -3.72 5.21
C THR A 76 12.09 -4.33 5.29
N GLY A 77 12.83 -4.40 4.18
CA GLY A 77 14.22 -4.85 4.18
C GLY A 77 14.42 -6.36 4.13
N GLU A 78 13.50 -7.12 4.72
CA GLU A 78 13.58 -8.59 4.77
C GLU A 78 12.49 -9.28 3.93
N PRO A 79 12.86 -10.04 2.89
CA PRO A 79 11.88 -10.72 2.04
C PRO A 79 11.23 -11.90 2.75
N GLU A 80 9.92 -12.07 2.56
CA GLU A 80 9.22 -13.31 2.93
C GLU A 80 9.14 -14.29 1.76
N SER A 81 8.73 -15.53 2.07
CA SER A 81 8.35 -16.48 1.05
C SER A 81 7.28 -15.91 0.11
N ALA A 82 7.57 -15.91 -1.19
CA ALA A 82 6.65 -15.46 -2.25
C ALA A 82 5.27 -16.14 -2.19
N SER A 83 5.19 -17.34 -1.60
CA SER A 83 3.92 -18.04 -1.38
C SER A 83 2.95 -17.30 -0.46
N ARG A 84 3.40 -16.32 0.34
CA ARG A 84 2.57 -15.53 1.28
C ARG A 84 1.99 -14.26 0.68
N TYR A 85 2.46 -13.81 -0.49
CA TYR A 85 2.05 -12.52 -1.06
C TYR A 85 0.92 -12.61 -2.08
N ALA A 86 -0.03 -11.69 -2.00
CA ALA A 86 -1.18 -11.59 -2.87
C ALA A 86 -0.77 -11.67 -4.35
N PRO A 87 -1.54 -12.36 -5.19
CA PRO A 87 -1.15 -12.61 -6.59
C PRO A 87 -1.05 -11.33 -7.43
N TRP A 88 -1.65 -10.23 -6.96
CA TRP A 88 -1.55 -8.93 -7.62
C TRP A 88 -0.24 -8.20 -7.33
N ARG A 89 0.50 -8.59 -6.27
CA ARG A 89 1.81 -8.02 -6.00
C ARG A 89 2.71 -8.34 -7.18
N ILE A 90 3.49 -7.36 -7.59
CA ILE A 90 4.42 -7.52 -8.68
C ILE A 90 5.55 -8.42 -8.20
N ALA A 91 5.73 -9.55 -8.88
CA ALA A 91 6.80 -10.49 -8.56
C ALA A 91 8.15 -9.76 -8.64
N PRO A 92 9.06 -9.96 -7.68
CA PRO A 92 10.39 -9.39 -7.74
C PRO A 92 11.02 -9.78 -9.07
N SER A 93 11.54 -8.80 -9.81
CA SER A 93 12.43 -9.13 -10.93
C SER A 93 13.68 -9.80 -10.33
N GLN A 94 14.09 -10.96 -10.85
CA GLN A 94 15.26 -11.66 -10.32
C GLN A 94 16.47 -10.70 -10.36
N GLY A 95 16.93 -10.25 -9.19
CA GLY A 95 18.08 -9.36 -9.05
C GLY A 95 17.85 -8.02 -8.33
N GLN A 96 16.61 -7.63 -7.98
CA GLN A 96 16.37 -6.41 -7.16
C GLN A 96 15.89 -6.78 -5.75
N GLY A 97 16.81 -6.78 -4.78
CA GLY A 97 16.52 -7.08 -3.36
C GLY A 97 15.42 -6.19 -2.76
N ASP A 98 15.35 -4.93 -3.19
CA ASP A 98 14.36 -3.93 -2.77
C ASP A 98 12.91 -4.33 -3.10
N ASP A 99 12.68 -5.15 -4.14
CA ASP A 99 11.32 -5.57 -4.51
C ASP A 99 10.78 -6.66 -3.58
N ALA A 100 11.66 -7.46 -3.00
CA ALA A 100 11.30 -8.63 -2.22
C ALA A 100 10.96 -8.26 -0.76
N GLY A 101 11.67 -7.30 -0.17
CA GLY A 101 11.45 -6.80 1.19
C GLY A 101 10.61 -5.52 1.32
N ALA A 102 9.96 -5.05 0.25
CA ALA A 102 9.08 -3.88 0.31
C ALA A 102 7.67 -4.21 0.82
N LEU A 103 7.03 -3.22 1.46
CA LEU A 103 5.59 -3.20 1.67
C LEU A 103 4.88 -2.86 0.35
N TRP A 104 3.88 -3.66 -0.01
CA TRP A 104 3.00 -3.36 -1.15
C TRP A 104 1.58 -3.04 -0.70
N LEU A 105 1.01 -1.98 -1.27
CA LEU A 105 -0.40 -1.66 -1.18
C LEU A 105 -0.98 -1.58 -2.59
N LEU A 106 -2.22 -2.02 -2.74
CA LEU A 106 -2.97 -1.82 -3.98
C LEU A 106 -4.20 -0.97 -3.67
N VAL A 107 -4.36 0.13 -4.39
CA VAL A 107 -5.54 1.01 -4.30
C VAL A 107 -6.32 0.94 -5.60
N THR A 108 -7.57 0.48 -5.53
CA THR A 108 -8.45 0.27 -6.69
C THR A 108 -9.75 1.06 -6.57
N ALA A 109 -10.44 1.25 -7.69
CA ALA A 109 -11.79 1.84 -7.72
C ALA A 109 -12.92 0.82 -7.49
N ALA A 110 -12.60 -0.47 -7.33
CA ALA A 110 -13.56 -1.55 -7.16
C ALA A 110 -13.13 -2.54 -6.08
N ASN A 111 -14.11 -3.12 -5.38
CA ASN A 111 -13.93 -4.18 -4.38
C ASN A 111 -13.61 -5.53 -5.05
N ASP A 112 -12.53 -5.56 -5.81
CA ASP A 112 -12.03 -6.75 -6.50
C ASP A 112 -10.50 -6.65 -6.59
N SER A 113 -9.79 -7.66 -6.08
CA SER A 113 -8.33 -7.70 -6.10
C SER A 113 -7.80 -7.85 -7.52
N ASN A 114 -8.62 -8.26 -8.48
CA ASN A 114 -8.32 -8.27 -9.92
C ASN A 114 -8.64 -6.94 -10.62
N ALA A 115 -9.26 -5.97 -9.96
CA ALA A 115 -9.55 -4.67 -10.54
C ALA A 115 -8.26 -3.87 -10.83
N PRO A 116 -8.25 -3.04 -11.89
CA PRO A 116 -7.16 -2.11 -12.09
C PRO A 116 -7.03 -1.10 -10.95
N GLY A 117 -5.82 -0.58 -10.77
CA GLY A 117 -5.53 0.40 -9.73
C GLY A 117 -4.09 0.86 -9.71
N VAL A 118 -3.72 1.57 -8.66
CA VAL A 118 -2.32 1.95 -8.39
C VAL A 118 -1.71 0.96 -7.41
N ALA A 119 -0.60 0.33 -7.83
CA ALA A 119 0.25 -0.45 -6.95
C ALA A 119 1.31 0.48 -6.36
N LEU A 120 1.38 0.53 -5.04
CA LEU A 120 2.30 1.34 -4.26
C LEU A 120 3.31 0.42 -3.59
N LYS A 121 4.59 0.62 -3.90
CA LYS A 121 5.72 -0.05 -3.25
C LYS A 121 6.36 0.93 -2.28
N LEU A 122 6.48 0.55 -1.01
CA LEU A 122 7.18 1.32 0.01
C LEU A 122 8.36 0.48 0.51
N TYR A 123 9.53 1.08 0.58
CA TYR A 123 10.74 0.39 1.00
C TYR A 123 11.59 1.30 1.88
N ASP A 124 11.93 0.83 3.07
CA ASP A 124 12.95 1.40 3.94
C ASP A 124 14.15 0.42 3.99
N PRO A 125 15.36 0.82 3.55
CA PRO A 125 16.49 -0.08 3.40
C PRO A 125 17.22 -0.40 4.72
N THR A 126 17.51 -1.70 4.95
CA THR A 126 18.15 -2.23 6.17
C THR A 126 19.56 -1.77 6.50
N TRP A 127 20.27 -1.22 5.53
CA TRP A 127 21.65 -0.85 5.74
C TRP A 127 21.79 0.64 5.50
N TRP A 128 21.98 1.01 4.24
CA TRP A 128 22.34 2.34 3.83
C TRP A 128 21.41 2.76 2.69
N GLY A 129 20.73 3.88 2.88
CA GLY A 129 19.85 4.46 1.88
C GLY A 129 18.77 5.30 2.54
N TYR A 130 17.90 5.83 1.70
CA TYR A 130 16.70 6.50 2.15
C TYR A 130 15.49 5.63 1.82
N PRO A 131 14.39 5.77 2.56
CA PRO A 131 13.13 5.21 2.14
C PRO A 131 12.79 5.64 0.71
N SER A 132 11.99 4.84 0.02
CA SER A 132 11.47 5.18 -1.30
C SER A 132 10.03 4.72 -1.45
N VAL A 133 9.30 5.44 -2.30
CA VAL A 133 7.98 5.02 -2.76
C VAL A 133 8.00 4.92 -4.26
N LYS A 134 7.51 3.80 -4.77
CA LYS A 134 7.26 3.62 -6.21
C LYS A 134 5.78 3.43 -6.45
N SER A 135 5.29 3.98 -7.55
CA SER A 135 3.92 3.77 -7.99
C SER A 135 3.91 3.30 -9.44
N ARG A 136 2.99 2.38 -9.75
CA ARG A 136 2.64 2.10 -11.14
C ARG A 136 1.17 1.80 -11.27
N TYR A 137 0.67 1.93 -12.50
CA TYR A 137 -0.63 1.35 -12.80
C TYR A 137 -0.52 -0.17 -12.84
N ARG A 138 -1.61 -0.80 -12.43
CA ARG A 138 -1.79 -2.23 -12.54
C ARG A 138 -3.08 -2.46 -13.31
N THR A 139 -3.02 -3.22 -14.39
CA THR A 139 -4.21 -3.57 -15.16
C THR A 139 -5.06 -4.58 -14.40
N ALA A 140 -6.24 -4.87 -14.97
CA ALA A 140 -6.96 -6.07 -14.58
C ALA A 140 -6.04 -7.30 -14.71
N SER A 141 -6.18 -8.25 -13.77
CA SER A 141 -5.37 -9.48 -13.72
C SER A 141 -3.86 -9.29 -13.49
N GLY A 142 -3.40 -8.11 -13.06
CA GLY A 142 -2.02 -7.90 -12.59
C GLY A 142 -1.00 -7.49 -13.65
N GLY A 143 -1.44 -7.21 -14.88
CA GLY A 143 -0.58 -6.72 -15.96
C GLY A 143 -0.07 -5.28 -15.76
N LYS A 144 0.67 -4.81 -16.76
CA LYS A 144 1.19 -3.44 -16.88
C LYS A 144 0.68 -2.80 -18.17
N CYS A 145 0.66 -1.47 -18.25
CA CYS A 145 0.52 -0.81 -19.55
C CYS A 145 1.83 -0.92 -20.35
N GLY A 146 1.86 -0.46 -21.60
CA GLY A 146 2.93 -0.74 -22.57
C GLY A 146 4.34 -0.51 -22.02
N SER A 147 4.83 0.74 -22.06
CA SER A 147 6.13 1.13 -21.52
C SER A 147 6.10 1.42 -20.01
N ASP A 148 5.01 1.08 -19.32
CA ASP A 148 4.71 1.41 -17.92
C ASP A 148 5.85 1.01 -16.98
N ALA A 149 6.71 1.99 -16.73
CA ALA A 149 7.77 1.93 -15.74
C ALA A 149 7.21 2.42 -14.40
N PHE A 150 7.84 2.00 -13.31
CA PHE A 150 7.58 2.64 -12.03
C PHE A 150 7.90 4.13 -12.10
N LEU A 151 6.99 4.93 -11.58
CA LEU A 151 7.35 6.24 -11.04
C LEU A 151 8.00 6.02 -9.69
N ASP A 152 9.05 6.78 -9.39
CA ASP A 152 9.91 6.55 -8.25
C ASP A 152 10.23 7.88 -7.57
N THR A 153 10.17 7.93 -6.24
CA THR A 153 10.65 9.09 -5.48
C THR A 153 12.18 9.18 -5.49
N GLY A 154 12.88 8.07 -5.77
CA GLY A 154 14.29 7.93 -5.43
C GLY A 154 14.46 8.01 -3.92
N ASP A 155 15.52 8.68 -3.48
CA ASP A 155 15.84 8.90 -2.07
C ASP A 155 14.85 9.89 -1.41
N LEU A 156 13.92 9.36 -0.62
CA LEU A 156 12.89 10.13 0.05
C LEU A 156 13.37 10.65 1.43
N LYS A 157 13.85 11.90 1.45
CA LYS A 157 14.33 12.57 2.66
C LYS A 157 13.19 13.03 3.58
N GLU A 158 13.48 13.11 4.88
CA GLU A 158 12.55 13.69 5.85
C GLU A 158 12.06 15.08 5.47
N ASN A 159 10.79 15.34 5.75
CA ASN A 159 10.09 16.59 5.46
C ASN A 159 10.02 16.96 3.96
N ALA A 160 10.25 15.98 3.08
CA ALA A 160 10.14 16.17 1.65
C ALA A 160 8.79 15.69 1.11
N GLU A 161 8.35 16.32 0.02
CA GLU A 161 7.17 15.91 -0.74
C GLU A 161 7.55 15.64 -2.18
N TYR A 162 7.05 14.54 -2.73
CA TYR A 162 7.29 14.13 -4.11
C TYR A 162 5.98 13.70 -4.75
N ARG A 163 5.68 14.22 -5.94
CA ARG A 163 4.48 13.81 -6.69
C ARG A 163 4.88 12.81 -7.76
N LEU A 164 4.47 11.56 -7.59
CA LEU A 164 4.55 10.51 -8.60
C LEU A 164 3.38 10.69 -9.57
N LYS A 165 3.63 11.35 -10.70
CA LYS A 165 2.61 11.60 -11.73
C LYS A 165 3.06 11.13 -13.11
N GLY A 166 2.19 10.39 -13.78
CA GLY A 166 2.38 9.94 -15.15
C GLY A 166 1.04 9.76 -15.86
N ASP A 167 1.07 9.72 -17.19
CA ASP A 167 -0.15 9.67 -18.00
C ASP A 167 -0.93 8.36 -17.79
N GLU A 168 -0.22 7.25 -17.59
CA GLU A 168 -0.82 5.93 -17.36
C GLU A 168 -0.97 5.60 -15.87
N GLN A 169 -0.06 6.08 -15.02
CA GLN A 169 0.03 5.71 -13.60
C GLN A 169 -0.95 6.49 -12.71
N GLY A 170 -1.43 7.64 -13.16
CA GLY A 170 -2.22 8.57 -12.35
C GLY A 170 -1.33 9.50 -11.54
N SER A 171 -1.76 9.88 -10.35
CA SER A 171 -1.03 10.83 -9.49
C SER A 171 -1.11 10.44 -8.02
N VAL A 172 0.05 10.34 -7.38
CA VAL A 172 0.18 10.10 -5.94
C VAL A 172 1.17 11.10 -5.37
N LEU A 173 0.73 11.94 -4.43
CA LEU A 173 1.61 12.82 -3.67
C LEU A 173 2.11 12.07 -2.43
N VAL A 174 3.40 11.80 -2.41
CA VAL A 174 4.13 11.15 -1.33
C VAL A 174 4.71 12.22 -0.42
N LYS A 175 4.50 12.09 0.89
CA LYS A 175 5.08 12.98 1.91
C LYS A 175 5.86 12.14 2.91
N ARG A 176 7.12 12.49 3.12
CA ARG A 176 7.92 11.93 4.19
C ARG A 176 7.91 12.90 5.35
N LEU A 177 7.41 12.45 6.49
CA LEU A 177 7.42 13.22 7.72
C LEU A 177 8.72 12.96 8.47
N ALA A 178 9.04 13.74 9.49
CA ALA A 178 10.17 13.42 10.37
C ALA A 178 9.89 12.14 11.17
N ASP A 179 10.94 11.35 11.38
CA ASP A 179 10.90 10.20 12.28
C ASP A 179 10.71 10.68 13.71
N SER A 180 9.93 9.90 14.45
CA SER A 180 9.69 10.16 15.85
C SER A 180 9.33 8.86 16.53
N LYS A 181 10.23 8.42 17.41
CA LYS A 181 10.04 7.34 18.36
C LYS A 181 8.73 7.46 19.13
N GLU A 182 8.39 8.66 19.58
CA GLU A 182 7.18 8.90 20.35
C GLU A 182 5.93 8.59 19.51
N ILE A 183 5.91 9.06 18.26
CA ILE A 183 4.81 8.82 17.33
C ILE A 183 4.77 7.34 16.92
N ALA A 184 5.92 6.72 16.62
CA ALA A 184 5.99 5.31 16.28
C ALA A 184 5.40 4.44 17.39
N ARG A 185 5.76 4.71 18.66
CA ARG A 185 5.22 3.98 19.83
C ARG A 185 3.74 4.21 20.07
N GLU A 186 3.19 5.37 19.72
CA GLU A 186 1.74 5.62 19.75
C GLU A 186 1.02 4.76 18.70
N TRP A 187 1.59 4.67 17.49
CA TRP A 187 1.04 3.93 16.37
C TRP A 187 1.18 2.41 16.52
N MET A 188 2.27 1.97 17.14
CA MET A 188 2.71 0.57 17.24
C MET A 188 3.05 0.23 18.71
N PRO A 189 2.09 0.36 19.65
CA PRO A 189 2.35 0.21 21.07
C PRO A 189 2.97 -1.15 21.40
N GLY A 190 4.02 -1.12 22.20
CA GLY A 190 4.78 -2.31 22.63
C GLY A 190 5.89 -2.75 21.69
N ASN A 191 6.17 -2.04 20.58
CA ASN A 191 7.21 -2.40 19.62
C ASN A 191 8.31 -1.33 19.59
N THR A 192 9.41 -1.58 20.28
CA THR A 192 10.56 -0.64 20.33
C THR A 192 11.43 -0.69 19.09
N ASN A 193 11.37 -1.79 18.32
CA ASN A 193 12.08 -1.92 17.05
C ASN A 193 11.48 -1.01 15.95
N THR A 194 10.38 -0.32 16.25
CA THR A 194 9.73 0.60 15.30
C THR A 194 10.11 2.07 15.53
N ASP A 195 10.98 2.35 16.50
CA ASP A 195 11.29 3.70 16.99
C ASP A 195 11.87 4.64 15.91
N ASP A 196 12.50 4.08 14.87
CA ASP A 196 13.16 4.77 13.75
C ASP A 196 12.53 4.48 12.38
N TRP A 197 11.39 3.79 12.36
CA TRP A 197 10.70 3.48 11.10
C TRP A 197 10.30 4.75 10.34
N ALA A 198 10.40 4.69 9.02
CA ALA A 198 10.07 5.80 8.17
C ALA A 198 8.57 6.13 8.16
N ARG A 199 8.25 7.38 8.53
CA ARG A 199 6.88 7.90 8.47
C ARG A 199 6.52 8.50 7.10
N ILE A 200 5.64 7.84 6.36
CA ILE A 200 5.29 8.18 4.97
C ILE A 200 3.77 8.25 4.77
N ASP A 201 3.30 9.40 4.26
CA ASP A 201 1.90 9.58 3.85
C ASP A 201 1.78 9.53 2.32
N LEU A 202 0.77 8.81 1.84
CA LEU A 202 0.45 8.60 0.42
C LEU A 202 -0.89 9.28 0.11
N ASN A 203 -0.90 10.32 -0.72
CA ASN A 203 -2.12 11.00 -1.13
C ASN A 203 -2.48 10.58 -2.57
N VAL A 204 -3.42 9.67 -2.72
CA VAL A 204 -3.88 9.21 -4.04
C VAL A 204 -4.78 10.28 -4.64
N GLU A 205 -4.27 11.04 -5.61
CA GLU A 205 -4.94 12.16 -6.27
C GLU A 205 -5.71 11.70 -7.52
N SER A 206 -5.22 10.67 -8.22
CA SER A 206 -5.94 10.02 -9.31
C SER A 206 -5.47 8.57 -9.53
N ILE A 207 -6.40 7.71 -9.94
CA ILE A 207 -6.09 6.38 -10.48
C ILE A 207 -5.86 6.54 -11.99
N GLY A 208 -4.75 5.98 -12.47
CA GLY A 208 -4.40 5.99 -13.88
C GLY A 208 -5.23 5.04 -14.75
N LYS A 209 -4.81 4.85 -15.99
CA LYS A 209 -5.39 3.92 -16.98
C LYS A 209 -4.38 3.66 -18.09
N CYS A 210 -4.45 2.50 -18.74
CA CYS A 210 -3.73 2.33 -20.01
C CYS A 210 -4.34 3.22 -21.09
N LEU A 211 -3.49 3.79 -21.92
CA LEU A 211 -3.87 4.60 -23.08
C LEU A 211 -4.09 3.75 -24.33
#